data_AF-A0A327TZY7-F1
#
_entry.id   AF-A0A327TZY7-F1
#
_cell.length_a   1.000
_cell.length_b   1.000
_cell.length_c   1.000
_cell.angle_alpha   90.00
_cell.angle_beta   90.00
_cell.angle_gamma   90.00
#
_symmetry.space_group_name_H-M   'P 1'
#
loop_
_entity.id
_entity.type
_entity.pdbx_description
1 polymer ?
#
loop_
_entity_poly.entity_id
_entity_poly.type
_entity_poly.pdbx_seq_one_letter_code
_entity_poly.pdbx_strand_id
1 'polypeptide(L)'
;MFVRPEDGALRILPWPSAAAIGFGLLESTGLYEPLSARVLDGEQMHPTQDQRVTDALHTGSTKPIWNAKGKELKPQFFPDQLSSILGMTLAPPQAHATALLFPRVDKDANPQLAEAPRTLEEDDFFTSKTEDRYPDIFRLAPDKAAPATDLADRLSLLPRRALVLNHDSRAVAELLSKTAEGLLSE
;
A
#
# COMPACT_ATOMS: atom_id res chain seq x y z
N MET A 1 5.82 2.51 0.57
CA MET A 1 6.54 2.49 -0.72
C MET A 1 7.85 3.24 -0.50
N PHE A 2 8.96 2.74 -1.02
CA PHE A 2 10.25 3.43 -0.96
C PHE A 2 10.59 3.97 -2.34
N VAL A 3 11.13 5.19 -2.40
CA VAL A 3 11.52 5.85 -3.65
C VAL A 3 12.92 6.42 -3.47
N ARG A 4 13.76 6.32 -4.50
CA ARG A 4 15.09 6.94 -4.50
C ARG A 4 15.40 7.59 -5.86
N PRO A 5 16.20 8.67 -5.89
CA PRO A 5 16.81 9.12 -7.13
C PRO A 5 17.82 8.08 -7.64
N GLU A 6 17.75 7.72 -8.92
CA GLU A 6 18.69 6.82 -9.59
C GLU A 6 18.74 7.15 -11.09
N ASP A 7 19.93 7.36 -11.64
CA ASP A 7 20.16 7.64 -13.08
C ASP A 7 19.26 8.74 -13.69
N GLY A 8 18.99 9.79 -12.92
CA GLY A 8 18.14 10.91 -13.34
C GLY A 8 16.63 10.65 -13.25
N ALA A 9 16.22 9.46 -12.84
CA ALA A 9 14.83 9.09 -12.59
C ALA A 9 14.55 8.89 -11.09
N LEU A 10 13.29 8.70 -10.74
CA LEU A 10 12.83 8.40 -9.39
C LEU A 10 12.37 6.94 -9.32
N ARG A 11 13.27 6.03 -8.93
CA ARG A 11 12.98 4.60 -8.90
C ARG A 11 12.11 4.24 -7.70
N ILE A 12 11.05 3.49 -7.96
CA ILE A 12 10.20 2.86 -6.95
C ILE A 12 10.82 1.51 -6.60
N LEU A 13 11.08 1.30 -5.32
CA LEU A 13 11.56 0.02 -4.80
C LEU A 13 10.36 -0.86 -4.40
N PRO A 14 10.41 -2.17 -4.70
CA PRO A 14 9.37 -3.10 -4.30
C PRO A 14 9.22 -3.09 -2.79
N TRP A 15 7.98 -3.24 -2.31
CA TRP A 15 7.68 -3.33 -0.89
C TRP A 15 8.23 -4.64 -0.32
N PRO A 16 9.26 -4.61 0.57
CA PRO A 16 9.94 -5.84 0.99
C PRO A 16 9.27 -6.50 2.22
N SER A 17 8.19 -5.90 2.75
CA SER A 17 7.61 -6.28 4.03
C SER A 17 6.30 -7.03 3.87
N ALA A 18 5.94 -7.83 4.88
CA ALA A 18 4.64 -8.47 4.92
C ALA A 18 3.51 -7.43 4.89
N ALA A 19 2.45 -7.74 4.16
CA ALA A 19 1.22 -6.95 4.17
C ALA A 19 0.20 -7.59 5.10
N ALA A 20 -0.61 -6.78 5.78
CA ALA A 20 -1.66 -7.28 6.67
C ALA A 20 -3.02 -6.70 6.27
N ILE A 21 -3.95 -7.55 5.84
CA ILE A 21 -5.27 -7.15 5.31
C ILE A 21 -6.34 -7.74 6.21
N GLY A 22 -7.26 -6.90 6.71
CA GLY A 22 -8.32 -7.34 7.63
C GLY A 22 -9.38 -8.19 6.93
N PHE A 23 -10.05 -9.06 7.69
CA PHE A 23 -11.04 -10.00 7.13
C PHE A 23 -12.19 -9.28 6.42
N GLY A 24 -12.72 -8.20 7.02
CA GLY A 24 -13.81 -7.45 6.41
C GLY A 24 -13.42 -6.77 5.09
N LEU A 25 -12.15 -6.37 4.93
CA LEU A 25 -11.66 -5.81 3.66
C LEU A 25 -11.53 -6.91 2.61
N LEU A 26 -10.99 -8.08 2.98
CA LEU A 26 -10.90 -9.24 2.07
C LEU A 26 -12.29 -9.68 1.60
N GLU A 27 -13.27 -9.74 2.50
CA GLU A 27 -14.65 -10.12 2.18
C GLU A 27 -15.31 -9.08 1.27
N SER A 28 -15.28 -7.81 1.63
CA SER A 28 -15.93 -6.74 0.84
C SER A 28 -15.33 -6.52 -0.56
N THR A 29 -14.08 -6.94 -0.77
CA THR A 29 -13.40 -6.86 -2.07
C THR A 29 -13.45 -8.17 -2.86
N GLY A 30 -14.11 -9.21 -2.35
CA GLY A 30 -14.16 -10.54 -2.99
C GLY A 30 -12.82 -11.29 -2.98
N LEU A 31 -11.86 -10.83 -2.19
CA LEU A 31 -10.50 -11.39 -2.08
C LEU A 31 -10.40 -12.51 -1.04
N TYR A 32 -11.43 -12.71 -0.22
CA TYR A 32 -11.43 -13.76 0.80
C TYR A 32 -11.50 -15.16 0.21
N GLU A 33 -12.36 -15.39 -0.80
CA GLU A 33 -12.56 -16.72 -1.38
C GLU A 33 -11.28 -17.29 -2.04
N PRO A 34 -10.54 -16.53 -2.88
CA PRO A 34 -9.26 -16.98 -3.40
C PRO A 34 -8.24 -17.32 -2.31
N LEU A 35 -8.18 -16.50 -1.25
CA LEU A 35 -7.31 -16.75 -0.11
C LEU A 35 -7.67 -18.04 0.62
N SER A 36 -8.94 -18.22 0.97
CA SER A 36 -9.41 -19.40 1.69
C SER A 36 -9.14 -20.68 0.89
N ALA A 37 -9.38 -20.66 -0.43
CA ALA A 37 -9.09 -21.78 -1.31
C ALA A 37 -7.60 -22.16 -1.30
N ARG A 38 -6.68 -21.19 -1.36
CA ARG A 38 -5.24 -21.43 -1.28
C ARG A 38 -4.81 -22.00 0.07
N VAL A 39 -5.33 -21.45 1.17
CA VAL A 39 -5.02 -21.96 2.52
C VAL A 39 -5.49 -23.39 2.71
N LEU A 40 -6.70 -23.72 2.24
CA LEU A 40 -7.23 -25.08 2.30
C LEU A 40 -6.45 -26.08 1.43
N ASP A 41 -5.78 -25.60 0.37
CA ASP A 41 -4.86 -26.38 -0.46
C ASP A 41 -3.42 -26.47 0.12
N GLY A 42 -3.21 -25.93 1.33
CA GLY A 42 -1.94 -26.02 2.06
C GLY A 42 -0.99 -24.84 1.87
N GLU A 43 -1.46 -23.71 1.34
CA GLU A 43 -0.67 -22.47 1.31
C GLU A 43 -0.21 -22.05 2.71
N GLN A 44 1.09 -21.77 2.85
CA GLN A 44 1.65 -21.32 4.11
C GLN A 44 1.53 -19.81 4.23
N MET A 45 0.79 -19.35 5.24
CA MET A 45 0.73 -17.93 5.58
C MET A 45 2.01 -17.47 6.29
N HIS A 46 2.21 -16.15 6.38
CA HIS A 46 3.40 -15.57 7.00
C HIS A 46 3.63 -16.12 8.43
N PRO A 47 4.85 -16.53 8.82
CA PRO A 47 5.12 -17.26 10.07
C PRO A 47 4.84 -16.44 11.34
N THR A 48 4.78 -15.12 11.25
CA THR A 48 4.41 -14.23 12.37
C THR A 48 2.90 -13.98 12.48
N GLN A 49 2.08 -14.67 11.69
CA GLN A 49 0.63 -14.62 11.80
C GLN A 49 0.16 -15.24 13.14
N ASP A 50 -0.83 -14.60 13.78
CA ASP A 50 -1.44 -15.15 14.99
C ASP A 50 -2.22 -16.44 14.65
N GLN A 51 -2.03 -17.49 15.44
CA GLN A 51 -2.65 -18.79 15.19
C GLN A 51 -4.18 -18.71 15.03
N ARG A 52 -4.85 -17.81 15.76
CA ARG A 52 -6.31 -17.64 15.65
C ARG A 52 -6.73 -17.16 14.27
N VAL A 53 -5.90 -16.37 13.59
CA VAL A 53 -6.13 -15.93 12.22
C VAL A 53 -5.96 -17.11 11.26
N THR A 54 -4.93 -17.94 11.47
CA THR A 54 -4.71 -19.17 10.70
C THR A 54 -5.91 -20.11 10.84
N ASP A 55 -6.39 -20.35 12.06
CA ASP A 55 -7.53 -21.22 12.34
C ASP A 55 -8.82 -20.67 11.70
N ALA A 56 -9.02 -19.36 11.72
CA ALA A 56 -10.16 -18.72 11.08
C ALA A 56 -10.14 -18.88 9.55
N LEU A 57 -8.97 -18.82 8.91
CA LEU A 57 -8.84 -19.07 7.47
C LEU A 57 -9.18 -20.53 7.11
N HIS A 58 -8.77 -21.50 7.94
CA HIS A 58 -9.07 -22.93 7.72
C HIS A 58 -10.55 -23.27 7.96
N THR A 59 -11.24 -22.51 8.80
CA THR A 59 -12.66 -22.73 9.13
C THR A 59 -13.61 -21.90 8.27
N GLY A 60 -13.09 -21.07 7.35
CA GLY A 60 -13.90 -20.23 6.47
C GLY A 60 -14.55 -19.03 7.19
N SER A 61 -14.02 -18.59 8.33
CA SER A 61 -14.54 -17.44 9.06
C SER A 61 -14.03 -16.11 8.48
N THR A 62 -14.95 -15.19 8.18
CA THR A 62 -14.68 -13.79 7.79
C THR A 62 -14.84 -12.79 8.94
N LYS A 63 -15.19 -13.26 10.15
CA LYS A 63 -15.40 -12.36 11.30
C LYS A 63 -14.07 -11.75 11.76
N PRO A 64 -13.98 -10.41 11.93
CA PRO A 64 -12.79 -9.77 12.49
C PRO A 64 -12.44 -10.33 13.87
N ILE A 65 -11.15 -10.63 14.07
CA ILE A 65 -10.62 -11.16 15.33
C ILE A 65 -9.87 -10.02 16.03
N TRP A 66 -10.12 -9.84 17.32
CA TRP A 66 -9.54 -8.75 18.10
C TRP A 66 -8.61 -9.29 19.19
N ASN A 67 -7.49 -8.62 19.41
CA ASN A 67 -6.63 -8.92 20.55
C ASN A 67 -7.13 -8.22 21.83
N ALA A 68 -6.52 -8.53 22.98
CA ALA A 68 -6.88 -7.96 24.27
C ALA A 68 -6.74 -6.42 24.35
N LYS A 69 -6.00 -5.81 23.41
CA LYS A 69 -5.82 -4.36 23.31
C LYS A 69 -6.80 -3.70 22.33
N GLY A 70 -7.78 -4.45 21.81
CA GLY A 70 -8.76 -3.94 20.85
C GLY A 70 -8.21 -3.70 19.44
N LYS A 71 -7.05 -4.28 19.09
CA LYS A 71 -6.50 -4.24 17.71
C LYS A 71 -6.92 -5.49 16.96
N GLU A 72 -7.40 -5.30 15.72
CA GLU A 72 -7.71 -6.41 14.82
C GLU A 72 -6.43 -7.22 14.50
N LEU A 73 -6.55 -8.54 14.59
CA LEU A 73 -5.58 -9.51 14.10
C LEU A 73 -5.93 -9.85 12.65
N LYS A 74 -4.95 -9.68 11.77
CA LYS A 74 -5.17 -9.68 10.33
C LYS A 74 -4.38 -10.81 9.67
N PRO A 75 -4.93 -11.44 8.61
CA PRO A 75 -4.14 -12.21 7.66
C PRO A 75 -2.89 -11.47 7.22
N GLN A 76 -1.74 -12.15 7.27
CA GLN A 76 -0.43 -11.63 6.90
C GLN A 76 0.10 -12.35 5.65
N PHE A 77 0.48 -11.56 4.65
CA PHE A 77 0.90 -12.04 3.35
C PHE A 77 2.39 -11.77 3.15
N PHE A 78 3.10 -12.74 2.58
CA PHE A 78 4.36 -12.44 1.90
C PHE A 78 4.11 -11.52 0.70
N PRO A 79 5.11 -10.70 0.30
CA PRO A 79 4.95 -9.81 -0.86
C PRO A 79 4.47 -10.53 -2.13
N ASP A 80 4.99 -11.71 -2.45
CA ASP A 80 4.63 -12.51 -3.62
C ASP A 80 3.19 -13.06 -3.56
N GLN A 81 2.69 -13.35 -2.36
CA GLN A 81 1.31 -13.83 -2.15
C GLN A 81 0.26 -12.77 -2.51
N LEU A 82 0.59 -11.48 -2.47
CA LEU A 82 -0.32 -10.44 -2.95
C LEU A 82 -0.65 -10.63 -4.45
N SER A 83 0.32 -11.07 -5.24
CA SER A 83 0.10 -11.35 -6.66
C SER A 83 -0.49 -12.75 -6.86
N SER A 84 0.11 -13.78 -6.29
CA SER A 84 -0.27 -15.18 -6.56
C SER A 84 -1.64 -15.58 -5.97
N ILE A 85 -2.06 -14.96 -4.87
CA ILE A 85 -3.34 -15.26 -4.19
C ILE A 85 -4.38 -14.19 -4.51
N LEU A 86 -4.02 -12.91 -4.41
CA LEU A 86 -4.98 -11.81 -4.50
C LEU A 86 -5.06 -11.17 -5.89
N GLY A 87 -4.24 -11.64 -6.85
CA GLY A 87 -4.20 -11.08 -8.20
C GLY A 87 -3.71 -9.64 -8.28
N MET A 88 -3.04 -9.14 -7.23
CA MET A 88 -2.56 -7.76 -7.19
C MET A 88 -1.31 -7.61 -8.05
N THR A 89 -1.37 -6.71 -9.04
CA THR A 89 -0.20 -6.35 -9.82
C THR A 89 0.73 -5.49 -8.95
N LEU A 90 1.92 -6.02 -8.66
CA LEU A 90 2.94 -5.30 -7.92
C LEU A 90 3.78 -4.44 -8.87
N ALA A 91 4.42 -3.40 -8.32
CA ALA A 91 5.34 -2.57 -9.08
C ALA A 91 6.49 -3.44 -9.64
N PRO A 92 6.78 -3.39 -10.95
CA PRO A 92 7.88 -4.15 -11.53
C PRO A 92 9.24 -3.70 -10.95
N PRO A 93 10.30 -4.52 -11.01
CA PRO A 93 11.63 -4.22 -10.44
C PRO A 93 12.32 -2.93 -10.95
N GLN A 94 11.73 -2.26 -11.94
CA GLN A 94 12.24 -1.07 -12.62
C GLN A 94 11.16 0.02 -12.74
N ALA A 95 10.16 0.01 -11.85
CA ALA A 95 9.15 1.04 -11.83
C ALA A 95 9.76 2.40 -11.46
N HIS A 96 9.30 3.45 -12.12
CA HIS A 96 9.67 4.83 -11.82
C HIS A 96 8.42 5.64 -11.47
N ALA A 97 8.55 6.57 -10.54
CA ALA A 97 7.50 7.52 -10.22
C ALA A 97 7.38 8.53 -11.37
N THR A 98 6.19 8.61 -11.98
CA THR A 98 5.88 9.55 -13.06
C THR A 98 4.93 10.66 -12.61
N ALA A 99 4.17 10.45 -11.54
CA ALA A 99 3.23 11.41 -10.99
C ALA A 99 2.98 11.18 -9.50
N LEU A 100 2.40 12.18 -8.83
CA LEU A 100 1.97 12.13 -7.44
C LEU A 100 0.45 12.24 -7.31
N LEU A 101 -0.14 11.34 -6.52
CA LEU A 101 -1.55 11.38 -6.17
C LEU A 101 -1.70 11.72 -4.69
N PHE A 102 -2.58 12.67 -4.38
CA PHE A 102 -2.88 13.12 -3.03
C PHE A 102 -4.35 12.80 -2.68
N PRO A 103 -4.64 11.59 -2.19
CA PRO A 103 -6.00 11.19 -1.85
C PRO A 103 -6.42 11.75 -0.48
N ARG A 104 -7.65 12.26 -0.41
CA ARG A 104 -8.40 12.48 0.82
C ARG A 104 -9.64 11.59 0.80
N VAL A 105 -9.90 10.86 1.89
CA VAL A 105 -11.10 10.03 2.01
C VAL A 105 -12.22 10.86 2.63
N ASP A 106 -13.38 10.88 1.98
CA ASP A 106 -14.60 11.52 2.42
C ASP A 106 -15.78 10.59 2.12
N LYS A 107 -16.35 9.99 3.17
CA LYS A 107 -17.36 8.92 3.03
C LYS A 107 -18.66 9.39 2.38
N ASP A 108 -18.96 10.68 2.46
CA ASP A 108 -20.21 11.26 1.99
C ASP A 108 -20.06 11.95 0.62
N ALA A 109 -18.84 12.03 0.09
CA ALA A 109 -18.54 12.64 -1.21
C ALA A 109 -18.48 11.61 -2.34
N ASN A 110 -18.76 12.08 -3.56
CA ASN A 110 -18.49 11.31 -4.77
C ASN A 110 -16.99 11.36 -5.10
N PRO A 111 -16.39 10.26 -5.61
CA PRO A 111 -15.00 10.27 -6.02
C PRO A 111 -14.78 11.27 -7.16
N GLN A 112 -13.80 12.16 -6.99
CA GLN A 112 -13.50 13.20 -7.98
C GLN A 112 -12.07 13.74 -7.81
N LEU A 113 -11.58 14.46 -8.83
CA LEU A 113 -10.41 15.32 -8.68
C LEU A 113 -10.76 16.49 -7.74
N ALA A 114 -9.86 16.81 -6.82
CA ALA A 114 -9.99 18.02 -6.03
C ALA A 114 -9.50 19.23 -6.86
N GLU A 115 -10.19 20.36 -6.73
CA GLU A 115 -9.88 21.59 -7.47
C GLU A 115 -8.51 22.17 -7.11
N ALA A 116 -8.12 22.05 -5.84
CA ALA A 116 -6.84 22.56 -5.34
C ALA A 116 -5.77 21.46 -5.37
N PRO A 117 -4.65 21.63 -6.10
CA PRO A 117 -3.53 20.72 -6.02
C PRO A 117 -2.87 20.82 -4.64
N ARG A 118 -2.65 19.68 -3.97
CA ARG A 118 -1.81 19.59 -2.78
C ARG A 118 -0.32 19.55 -3.19
N THR A 119 0.53 20.18 -2.40
CA THR A 119 2.00 20.08 -2.53
C THR A 119 2.56 19.07 -1.53
N LEU A 120 3.77 18.57 -1.78
CA LEU A 120 4.47 17.75 -0.80
C LEU A 120 4.78 18.58 0.45
N GLU A 121 4.61 17.95 1.61
CA GLU A 121 4.92 18.50 2.92
C GLU A 121 5.87 17.54 3.66
N GLU A 122 6.50 18.00 4.75
CA GLU A 122 7.42 17.16 5.53
C GLU A 122 6.72 15.89 6.05
N ASP A 123 5.44 15.99 6.40
CA ASP A 123 4.59 14.89 6.89
C ASP A 123 4.35 13.80 5.83
N ASP A 124 4.69 14.02 4.55
CA ASP A 124 4.62 13.01 3.49
C ASP A 124 5.82 12.05 3.49
N PHE A 125 6.85 12.33 4.29
CA PHE A 125 8.07 11.55 4.35
C PHE A 125 8.19 10.77 5.67
N PHE A 126 8.74 9.57 5.60
CA PHE A 126 9.17 8.88 6.81
C PHE A 126 10.35 9.65 7.43
N THR A 127 10.19 10.04 8.68
CA THR A 127 11.26 10.60 9.52
C THR A 127 11.74 9.55 10.51
N SER A 128 12.92 9.76 11.12
CA SER A 128 13.46 8.89 12.18
C SER A 128 12.51 8.68 13.36
N LYS A 129 11.56 9.60 13.59
CA LYS A 129 10.50 9.45 14.60
C LYS A 129 9.38 8.49 14.18
N THR A 130 9.19 8.29 12.88
CA THR A 130 8.16 7.40 12.30
C THR A 130 8.75 6.08 11.78
N GLU A 131 10.07 6.01 11.64
CA GLU A 131 10.85 4.85 11.15
C GLU A 131 10.96 3.72 12.19
N ASP A 132 10.36 3.91 13.37
CA ASP A 132 10.33 3.00 14.54
C ASP A 132 9.76 1.58 14.25
N ARG A 133 9.49 1.25 12.99
CA ARG A 133 9.01 -0.07 12.54
C ARG A 133 10.04 -0.90 11.78
N TYR A 134 11.17 -0.33 11.36
CA TYR A 134 12.19 -1.06 10.62
C TYR A 134 13.57 -0.66 11.14
N PRO A 135 14.04 -1.25 12.25
CA PRO A 135 15.44 -1.13 12.63
C PRO A 135 16.30 -1.49 11.42
N ASP A 136 17.39 -0.76 11.22
CA ASP A 136 18.35 -1.01 10.14
C ASP A 136 19.19 -2.26 10.41
N ILE A 137 18.50 -3.40 10.57
CA ILE A 137 19.05 -4.72 10.87
C ILE A 137 20.09 -5.10 9.82
N PHE A 138 19.87 -4.66 8.57
CA PHE A 138 20.75 -4.94 7.44
C PHE A 138 21.84 -3.88 7.21
N ARG A 139 21.89 -2.81 8.01
CA ARG A 139 22.87 -1.71 7.87
C ARG A 139 22.86 -1.08 6.47
N LEU A 140 21.67 -0.96 5.89
CA LEU A 140 21.42 -0.37 4.57
C LEU A 140 21.09 1.12 4.66
N ALA A 141 20.84 1.65 5.85
CA ALA A 141 20.70 3.09 6.01
C ALA A 141 22.06 3.74 5.75
N PRO A 142 22.12 4.80 4.94
CA PRO A 142 23.37 5.48 4.66
C PRO A 142 23.93 6.11 5.96
N ASP A 143 25.26 6.08 6.13
CA ASP A 143 25.97 6.67 7.28
C ASP A 143 25.64 8.17 7.49
N LYS A 144 25.16 8.83 6.43
CA LYS A 144 24.53 10.16 6.47
C LYS A 144 23.20 10.10 5.75
N ALA A 145 22.14 10.58 6.39
CA ALA A 145 20.88 10.85 5.70
C ALA A 145 21.17 11.75 4.50
N ALA A 146 20.88 11.27 3.28
CA ALA A 146 20.78 12.16 2.14
C ALA A 146 19.73 13.22 2.49
N PRO A 147 19.95 14.51 2.20
CA PRO A 147 18.95 15.52 2.48
C PRO A 147 17.64 15.09 1.83
N ALA A 148 16.58 14.93 2.63
CA ALA A 148 15.24 14.65 2.13
C ALA A 148 14.81 15.68 1.06
N THR A 149 15.45 16.86 1.06
CA THR A 149 15.29 17.94 0.09
C THR A 149 15.56 17.50 -1.36
N ASP A 150 16.61 16.74 -1.71
CA ASP A 150 16.83 16.39 -3.14
C ASP A 150 15.73 15.45 -3.68
N LEU A 151 15.29 14.49 -2.87
CA LEU A 151 14.16 13.62 -3.25
C LEU A 151 12.85 14.42 -3.31
N ALA A 152 12.57 15.25 -2.31
CA ALA A 152 11.37 16.08 -2.26
C ALA A 152 11.33 17.08 -3.44
N ASP A 153 12.46 17.72 -3.75
CA ASP A 153 12.60 18.64 -4.87
C ASP A 153 12.31 17.93 -6.18
N ARG A 154 12.92 16.75 -6.42
CA ARG A 154 12.66 15.96 -7.63
C ARG A 154 11.21 15.48 -7.72
N LEU A 155 10.62 14.99 -6.63
CA LEU A 155 9.22 14.58 -6.60
C LEU A 155 8.29 15.77 -6.87
N SER A 156 8.64 16.97 -6.40
CA SER A 156 7.84 18.18 -6.59
C SER A 156 7.74 18.63 -8.06
N LEU A 157 8.65 18.17 -8.91
CA LEU A 157 8.66 18.41 -10.35
C LEU A 157 7.70 17.48 -11.11
N LEU A 158 7.24 16.39 -10.49
CA LEU A 158 6.32 15.47 -11.14
C LEU A 158 4.91 16.07 -11.24
N PRO A 159 4.15 15.74 -12.30
CA PRO A 159 2.71 15.96 -12.37
C PRO A 159 2.00 15.49 -11.10
N ARG A 160 1.02 16.25 -10.64
CA ARG A 160 0.29 15.96 -9.40
C ARG A 160 -1.21 16.18 -9.51
N ARG A 161 -1.97 15.34 -8.82
CA ARG A 161 -3.43 15.42 -8.72
C ARG A 161 -3.86 15.18 -7.28
N ALA A 162 -4.74 16.04 -6.77
CA ALA A 162 -5.45 15.78 -5.53
C ALA A 162 -6.77 15.10 -5.86
N LEU A 163 -7.18 14.16 -5.00
CA LEU A 163 -8.34 13.29 -5.22
C LEU A 163 -9.20 13.27 -3.96
N VAL A 164 -10.52 13.29 -4.13
CA VAL A 164 -11.48 12.90 -3.11
C VAL A 164 -11.91 11.48 -3.42
N LEU A 165 -11.75 10.57 -2.46
CA LEU A 165 -12.13 9.16 -2.56
C LEU A 165 -13.21 8.84 -1.52
N ASN A 166 -13.94 7.75 -1.70
CA ASN A 166 -14.90 7.24 -0.72
C ASN A 166 -14.79 5.71 -0.59
N HIS A 167 -15.82 5.05 -0.07
CA HIS A 167 -15.83 3.59 0.11
C HIS A 167 -16.44 2.81 -1.06
N ASP A 168 -16.87 3.48 -2.13
CA ASP A 168 -17.28 2.83 -3.37
C ASP A 168 -16.01 2.45 -4.16
N SER A 169 -15.56 1.21 -3.96
CA SER A 169 -14.34 0.69 -4.59
C SER A 169 -14.39 0.73 -6.12
N ARG A 170 -15.58 0.60 -6.73
CA ARG A 170 -15.73 0.65 -8.19
C ARG A 170 -15.56 2.06 -8.71
N ALA A 171 -16.27 3.03 -8.12
CA ALA A 171 -16.16 4.42 -8.53
C ALA A 171 -14.75 4.99 -8.26
N VAL A 172 -14.12 4.59 -7.15
CA VAL A 172 -12.73 4.94 -6.84
C VAL A 172 -11.77 4.33 -7.86
N ALA A 173 -11.92 3.06 -8.22
CA ALA A 173 -11.07 2.44 -9.23
C ALA A 173 -11.19 3.13 -10.59
N GLU A 174 -12.42 3.45 -11.02
CA GLU A 174 -12.67 4.17 -12.29
C GLU A 174 -11.99 5.55 -12.30
N LEU A 175 -12.12 6.32 -11.22
CA LEU A 175 -11.46 7.61 -11.08
C LEU A 175 -9.94 7.48 -11.14
N LEU A 176 -9.37 6.51 -10.42
CA LEU A 176 -7.92 6.29 -10.37
C LEU A 176 -7.38 5.89 -11.74
N SER A 177 -8.06 4.99 -12.46
CA SER A 177 -7.68 4.60 -13.82
C SER A 177 -7.69 5.79 -14.77
N LYS A 178 -8.78 6.56 -14.81
CA LYS A 178 -8.90 7.76 -15.66
C LYS A 178 -7.85 8.81 -15.32
N THR A 179 -7.56 9.00 -14.03
CA THR A 179 -6.54 9.95 -13.57
C THR A 179 -5.15 9.51 -13.99
N ALA A 180 -4.84 8.21 -13.87
CA ALA A 180 -3.56 7.64 -14.31
C ALA A 180 -3.37 7.78 -15.82
N GLU A 181 -4.39 7.49 -16.62
CA GLU A 181 -4.36 7.68 -18.09
C GLU A 181 -4.09 9.14 -18.47
N GLY A 182 -4.75 10.09 -17.79
CA GLY A 182 -4.53 11.52 -18.00
C GLY A 182 -3.09 11.93 -17.71
N LEU A 183 -2.52 11.45 -16.60
CA LEU A 183 -1.14 11.75 -16.20
C LEU A 183 -0.08 11.11 -17.11
N LEU A 184 -0.40 9.99 -17.75
CA LEU A 184 0.48 9.33 -18.72
C LEU A 184 0.42 9.96 -20.12
N SER A 185 -0.58 10.80 -20.39
CA SER A 185 -0.80 11.45 -21.68
C SER A 185 -0.28 12.90 -21.75
N GLU A 186 0.21 13.44 -20.63
CA GLU A 186 0.86 14.75 -20.49
C GLU A 186 2.36 14.69 -20.75
#